data_AF-A0A353BF07-F1
#
_entry.id   AF-A0A353BF07-F1
#
_cell.length_a   1.000
_cell.length_b   1.000
_cell.length_c   1.000
_cell.angle_alpha   90.00
_cell.angle_beta   90.00
_cell.angle_gamma   90.00
#
_symmetry.space_group_name_H-M   'P 1'
#
loop_
_entity.id
_entity.type
_entity.pdbx_description
1 polymer ?
#
loop_
_entity_poly.entity_id
_entity_poly.type
_entity_poly.pdbx_seq_one_letter_code
_entity_poly.pdbx_strand_id
1 'polypeptide(L)'
;MASVKNRNPDAENPDAEKSGHDQSGGKQQSTATKRRRSFFSVPAWIRVPFVFGMRLFALYMPILLLGLIPVNNDFTQSKADDAVEIYLVSNAVHSDILVPVADPTMDWRELFPASDFPGPTGDAPHVAIGWGDKGFYLHTPTWAELKLSTALNALFVPSDCCVHVQFTYASYYPKRKAVKISRDQYRQLVQYILGSLTDRDEPAKIGGYHYGRTDAFYEAKGNYHALNTCNSWVGRGLKQIGVRTPWLAPLPGTPAMYLPGK
;
A
#
# COMPACT_ATOMS: atom_id res chain seq x y z
N MET A 1 88.67 50.09 44.92
CA MET A 1 88.72 51.28 45.79
C MET A 1 87.27 51.75 45.93
N ALA A 2 86.61 51.58 47.09
CA ALA A 2 86.76 52.37 48.33
C ALA A 2 86.10 53.78 48.18
N SER A 3 85.26 54.30 49.09
CA SER A 3 84.75 53.75 50.37
C SER A 3 83.52 54.54 50.88
N VAL A 4 82.51 53.86 51.45
CA VAL A 4 81.88 54.09 52.79
C VAL A 4 81.50 55.55 53.21
N LYS A 5 80.24 55.88 53.58
CA LYS A 5 79.56 55.80 54.94
C LYS A 5 78.16 56.51 54.78
N ASN A 6 77.10 56.39 55.59
CA ASN A 6 76.77 55.60 56.79
C ASN A 6 75.25 55.62 57.15
N ARG A 7 74.88 54.94 58.26
CA ARG A 7 73.75 55.17 59.22
C ARG A 7 72.32 54.70 58.86
N ASN A 8 72.02 53.49 59.35
CA ASN A 8 70.81 53.18 60.14
C ASN A 8 71.01 53.69 61.61
N PRO A 9 70.03 53.70 62.54
CA PRO A 9 69.32 52.49 63.05
C PRO A 9 67.79 52.74 63.23
N ASP A 10 66.93 51.98 63.93
CA ASP A 10 66.97 50.82 64.86
C ASP A 10 65.71 49.93 64.58
N ALA A 11 65.75 48.60 64.62
CA ALA A 11 65.59 47.64 65.75
C ALA A 11 64.14 47.45 66.28
N GLU A 12 63.52 46.29 65.99
CA GLU A 12 63.30 45.17 66.96
C GLU A 12 62.45 44.02 66.36
N ASN A 13 62.85 42.78 66.65
CA ASN A 13 62.11 41.52 66.50
C ASN A 13 62.67 40.53 67.54
N PRO A 14 61.82 39.71 68.17
CA PRO A 14 62.12 38.27 68.30
C PRO A 14 60.87 37.42 67.96
N ASP A 15 60.97 36.38 67.11
CA ASP A 15 61.26 34.96 67.45
C ASP A 15 60.12 34.27 68.24
N ALA A 16 59.74 33.00 68.04
CA ALA A 16 60.37 31.85 67.38
C ALA A 16 59.28 30.90 66.78
N GLU A 17 59.47 30.36 65.57
CA GLU A 17 59.94 28.97 65.31
C GLU A 17 58.89 27.84 65.48
N LYS A 18 58.42 27.24 64.35
CA LYS A 18 58.69 25.81 64.03
C LYS A 18 58.15 25.32 62.67
N SER A 19 58.92 24.37 62.13
CA SER A 19 58.81 23.65 60.86
C SER A 19 57.55 22.80 60.64
N GLY A 20 57.16 22.59 59.37
CA GLY A 20 56.34 21.44 58.96
C GLY A 20 55.92 21.46 57.49
N HIS A 21 56.42 20.52 56.67
CA HIS A 21 55.76 20.12 55.43
C HIS A 21 54.41 19.45 55.75
N ASP A 22 53.36 19.68 54.95
CA ASP A 22 52.84 18.63 54.04
C ASP A 22 51.85 19.19 52.98
N GLN A 23 51.36 18.29 52.12
CA GLN A 23 50.77 18.50 50.80
C GLN A 23 49.31 18.96 50.74
N SER A 24 49.01 19.57 49.59
CA SER A 24 47.73 19.46 48.82
C SER A 24 46.45 20.05 49.44
N GLY A 25 45.77 20.91 48.68
CA GLY A 25 44.48 21.48 49.11
C GLY A 25 43.78 22.40 48.11
N GLY A 26 44.19 22.42 46.85
CA GLY A 26 43.58 23.30 45.85
C GLY A 26 42.19 22.86 45.41
N LYS A 27 41.14 23.48 45.96
CA LYS A 27 39.78 23.46 45.39
C LYS A 27 39.12 24.85 45.45
N GLN A 28 39.41 25.66 44.44
CA GLN A 28 38.54 26.77 44.06
C GLN A 28 37.16 26.23 43.61
N GLN A 29 36.11 26.97 43.93
CA GLN A 29 34.77 26.73 43.38
C GLN A 29 34.77 27.01 41.88
N SER A 30 34.43 26.01 41.06
CA SER A 30 34.10 26.22 39.65
C SER A 30 32.61 26.00 39.44
N THR A 31 31.95 27.05 38.99
CA THR A 31 30.51 27.08 38.70
C THR A 31 30.16 26.21 37.50
N ALA A 32 29.08 25.45 37.65
CA ALA A 32 28.19 24.95 36.59
C ALA A 32 28.71 24.87 35.14
N THR A 33 28.90 23.64 34.65
CA THR A 33 28.27 23.28 33.37
C THR A 33 27.78 21.85 33.41
N LYS A 34 26.47 21.66 33.66
CA LYS A 34 25.82 20.37 33.53
C LYS A 34 25.83 20.00 32.05
N ARG A 35 26.83 19.21 31.63
CA ARG A 35 27.06 18.78 30.24
C ARG A 35 25.85 17.97 29.76
N ARG A 36 24.81 18.67 29.28
CA ARG A 36 23.65 18.06 28.62
C ARG A 36 24.22 17.21 27.49
N ARG A 37 24.05 15.88 27.59
CA ARG A 37 24.31 14.97 26.48
C ARG A 37 23.52 15.52 25.29
N SER A 38 24.21 15.95 24.25
CA SER A 38 23.55 16.30 22.99
C SER A 38 23.00 15.01 22.41
N PHE A 39 21.74 14.70 22.72
CA PHE A 39 20.94 13.88 21.85
C PHE A 39 21.10 14.47 20.45
N PHE A 40 21.51 13.66 19.48
CA PHE A 40 21.50 14.04 18.08
C PHE A 40 20.05 14.41 17.73
N SER A 41 19.77 15.71 17.73
CA SER A 41 18.44 16.22 17.44
C SER A 41 18.18 16.00 15.97
N VAL A 42 17.28 15.05 15.66
CA VAL A 42 16.89 14.73 14.27
C VAL A 42 16.54 16.04 13.55
N PRO A 43 17.22 16.37 12.43
CA PRO A 43 17.02 17.63 11.72
C PRO A 43 15.55 17.91 11.40
N ALA A 44 15.15 19.18 11.44
CA ALA A 44 13.76 19.57 11.21
C ALA A 44 13.23 19.09 9.84
N TRP A 45 14.07 19.08 8.80
CA TRP A 45 13.74 18.61 7.47
C TRP A 45 13.48 17.09 7.37
N ILE A 46 13.94 16.29 8.35
CA ILE A 46 13.55 14.88 8.52
C ILE A 46 12.32 14.78 9.43
N ARG A 47 12.33 15.51 10.55
CA ARG A 47 11.30 15.42 11.60
C ARG A 47 9.92 15.89 11.12
N VAL A 48 9.84 16.97 10.34
CA VAL A 48 8.57 17.53 9.86
C VAL A 48 7.83 16.57 8.92
N PRO A 49 8.41 16.06 7.81
CA PRO A 49 7.72 15.10 6.96
C PRO A 49 7.43 13.77 7.68
N PHE A 50 8.30 13.33 8.60
CA PHE A 50 8.03 12.14 9.42
C PHE A 50 6.79 12.32 10.32
N VAL A 51 6.69 13.42 11.07
CA VAL A 51 5.52 13.71 11.92
C VAL A 51 4.26 13.92 11.09
N PHE A 52 4.37 14.54 9.90
CA PHE A 52 3.25 14.68 8.97
C PHE A 52 2.76 13.33 8.44
N GLY A 53 3.67 12.47 7.97
CA GLY A 53 3.34 11.11 7.54
C GLY A 53 2.72 10.26 8.65
N MET A 54 3.24 10.37 9.88
CA MET A 54 2.66 9.71 11.05
C MET A 54 1.23 10.20 11.36
N ARG A 55 0.93 11.49 11.17
CA ARG A 55 -0.43 12.04 11.30
C ARG A 55 -1.36 11.52 10.20
N LEU A 56 -0.92 11.48 8.94
CA LEU A 56 -1.71 10.90 7.85
C LEU A 56 -2.00 9.42 8.10
N PHE A 57 -1.00 8.65 8.55
CA PHE A 57 -1.18 7.25 8.93
C PHE A 57 -2.16 7.08 10.10
N ALA A 58 -2.06 7.91 11.14
CA ALA A 58 -2.97 7.88 12.28
C ALA A 58 -4.42 8.26 11.92
N LEU A 59 -4.64 9.09 10.88
CA LEU A 59 -5.97 9.39 10.34
C LEU A 59 -6.49 8.29 9.40
N TYR A 60 -5.59 7.63 8.65
CA TYR A 60 -5.94 6.57 7.72
C TYR A 60 -6.27 5.24 8.42
N MET A 61 -5.57 4.91 9.52
CA MET A 61 -5.77 3.66 10.26
C MET A 61 -7.21 3.43 10.76
N PRO A 62 -7.92 4.42 11.36
CA PRO A 62 -9.34 4.26 11.69
C PRO A 62 -10.23 4.00 10.47
N ILE A 63 -9.95 4.63 9.32
CA ILE A 63 -10.69 4.41 8.08
C ILE A 63 -10.48 2.98 7.57
N LEU A 64 -9.25 2.44 7.67
CA LEU A 64 -8.98 1.03 7.37
C LEU A 64 -9.75 0.09 8.31
N LEU A 65 -9.68 0.32 9.63
CA LEU A 65 -10.29 -0.56 10.63
C LEU A 65 -11.82 -0.56 10.55
N LEU A 66 -12.46 0.59 10.36
CA LEU A 66 -13.89 0.70 10.08
C LEU A 66 -14.24 0.15 8.67
N GLY A 67 -13.31 0.32 7.71
CA GLY A 67 -13.35 -0.29 6.38
C GLY A 67 -13.55 -1.79 6.39
N LEU A 68 -12.89 -2.48 7.32
CA LEU A 68 -12.97 -3.93 7.45
C LEU A 68 -14.32 -4.46 7.94
N ILE A 69 -15.23 -3.62 8.46
CA ILE A 69 -16.55 -4.06 8.93
C ILE A 69 -17.34 -4.69 7.74
N PRO A 70 -17.88 -5.92 7.88
CA PRO A 70 -18.57 -6.59 6.79
C PRO A 70 -19.93 -5.97 6.48
N VAL A 71 -20.20 -5.82 5.18
CA VAL A 71 -21.53 -5.53 4.62
C VAL A 71 -22.14 -6.80 4.01
N ASN A 72 -23.45 -6.78 3.71
CA ASN A 72 -24.20 -7.92 3.16
C ASN A 72 -24.08 -9.17 4.05
N ASN A 73 -24.36 -9.01 5.35
CA ASN A 73 -24.18 -10.06 6.36
C ASN A 73 -25.21 -11.21 6.26
N ASP A 74 -26.29 -10.96 5.54
CA ASP A 74 -27.37 -11.87 5.14
C ASP A 74 -27.04 -12.70 3.88
N PHE A 75 -25.92 -12.39 3.19
CA PHE A 75 -25.48 -13.14 2.01
C PHE A 75 -25.35 -14.65 2.29
N THR A 76 -25.94 -15.45 1.41
CA THR A 76 -25.75 -16.90 1.35
C THR A 76 -25.36 -17.31 -0.05
N GLN A 77 -24.53 -18.36 -0.15
CA GLN A 77 -24.15 -18.97 -1.44
C GLN A 77 -25.41 -19.43 -2.18
N SER A 78 -25.53 -19.07 -3.46
CA SER A 78 -26.68 -19.49 -4.27
C SER A 78 -26.75 -21.01 -4.36
N LYS A 79 -27.96 -21.56 -4.16
CA LYS A 79 -28.28 -22.99 -4.26
C LYS A 79 -29.10 -23.33 -5.51
N ALA A 80 -29.35 -22.36 -6.39
CA ALA A 80 -30.04 -22.61 -7.65
C ALA A 80 -29.16 -23.46 -8.57
N ASP A 81 -29.78 -24.32 -9.39
CA ASP A 81 -29.06 -25.17 -10.34
C ASP A 81 -28.34 -24.35 -11.43
N ASP A 82 -28.80 -23.11 -11.66
CA ASP A 82 -28.22 -22.16 -12.60
C ASP A 82 -27.29 -21.11 -11.93
N ALA A 83 -26.88 -21.35 -10.68
CA ALA A 83 -25.95 -20.50 -9.96
C ALA A 83 -24.59 -20.41 -10.66
N VAL A 84 -24.09 -19.19 -10.85
CA VAL A 84 -22.80 -18.93 -11.47
C VAL A 84 -21.71 -18.99 -10.40
N GLU A 85 -20.71 -19.85 -10.57
CA GLU A 85 -19.52 -19.86 -9.72
C GLU A 85 -18.48 -18.89 -10.27
N ILE A 86 -18.12 -17.89 -9.47
CA ILE A 86 -17.01 -16.97 -9.75
C ILE A 86 -15.90 -17.19 -8.72
N TYR A 87 -14.69 -16.73 -9.04
CA TYR A 87 -13.56 -16.79 -8.12
C TYR A 87 -12.95 -15.42 -7.88
N LEU A 88 -12.55 -15.17 -6.64
CA LEU A 88 -11.72 -14.04 -6.27
C LEU A 88 -10.29 -14.56 -6.13
N VAL A 89 -9.39 -13.98 -6.92
CA VAL A 89 -7.95 -14.30 -6.85
C VAL A 89 -7.21 -13.07 -6.37
N SER A 90 -6.14 -13.29 -5.62
CA SER A 90 -5.30 -12.21 -5.14
C SER A 90 -3.85 -12.68 -5.01
N ASN A 91 -2.93 -11.79 -5.34
CA ASN A 91 -1.51 -11.93 -5.12
C ASN A 91 -1.07 -10.92 -4.03
N ALA A 92 0.22 -10.63 -3.87
CA ALA A 92 0.70 -9.75 -2.80
C ALA A 92 0.46 -8.22 -3.01
N VAL A 93 -0.12 -7.76 -4.14
CA VAL A 93 -0.54 -6.35 -4.34
C VAL A 93 -1.92 -6.18 -5.00
N HIS A 94 -2.39 -7.17 -5.73
CA HIS A 94 -3.55 -7.06 -6.62
C HIS A 94 -4.60 -8.14 -6.36
N SER A 95 -5.84 -7.89 -6.80
CA SER A 95 -6.95 -8.84 -6.78
C SER A 95 -7.78 -8.73 -8.07
N ASP A 96 -8.10 -9.87 -8.68
CA ASP A 96 -8.98 -9.98 -9.86
C ASP A 96 -10.27 -10.74 -9.51
N ILE A 97 -11.28 -10.54 -10.36
CA ILE A 97 -12.48 -11.37 -10.40
C ILE A 97 -12.36 -12.32 -11.60
N LEU A 98 -12.37 -13.62 -11.34
CA LEU A 98 -12.50 -14.65 -12.38
C LEU A 98 -13.96 -15.01 -12.57
N VAL A 99 -14.42 -14.88 -13.80
CA VAL A 99 -15.77 -15.23 -14.25
C VAL A 99 -15.68 -16.29 -15.35
N PRO A 100 -16.72 -17.11 -15.59
CA PRO A 100 -16.74 -18.02 -16.74
C PRO A 100 -16.61 -17.22 -18.04
N VAL A 101 -15.86 -17.75 -19.02
CA VAL A 101 -15.68 -17.07 -20.32
C VAL A 101 -17.01 -16.89 -21.06
N ALA A 102 -17.88 -17.89 -20.99
CA ALA A 102 -19.21 -17.84 -21.58
C ALA A 102 -20.26 -18.31 -20.55
N ASP A 103 -21.26 -17.47 -20.33
CA ASP A 103 -22.52 -17.75 -19.62
C ASP A 103 -23.66 -17.11 -20.45
N PRO A 104 -24.90 -17.61 -20.40
CA PRO A 104 -26.05 -16.99 -21.09
C PRO A 104 -26.27 -15.48 -20.85
N THR A 105 -25.64 -14.90 -19.83
CA THR A 105 -25.68 -13.46 -19.52
C THR A 105 -24.57 -12.65 -20.21
N MET A 106 -23.44 -13.27 -20.55
CA MET A 106 -22.26 -12.62 -21.13
C MET A 106 -21.28 -13.63 -21.73
N ASP A 107 -20.88 -13.42 -22.98
CA ASP A 107 -19.72 -14.05 -23.60
C ASP A 107 -18.56 -13.05 -23.69
N TRP A 108 -17.57 -13.21 -22.84
CA TRP A 108 -16.44 -12.29 -22.75
C TRP A 108 -15.52 -12.33 -23.98
N ARG A 109 -15.70 -13.29 -24.90
CA ARG A 109 -14.96 -13.36 -26.18
C ARG A 109 -15.48 -12.37 -27.21
N GLU A 110 -16.75 -11.97 -27.10
CA GLU A 110 -17.33 -10.92 -27.95
C GLU A 110 -16.78 -9.54 -27.56
N LEU A 111 -16.57 -9.32 -26.26
CA LEU A 111 -16.02 -8.09 -25.71
C LEU A 111 -14.49 -8.01 -25.81
N PHE A 112 -13.80 -9.14 -25.63
CA PHE A 112 -12.33 -9.24 -25.65
C PHE A 112 -11.90 -10.25 -26.73
N PRO A 113 -11.82 -9.83 -28.00
CA PRO A 113 -11.61 -10.75 -29.13
C PRO A 113 -10.23 -11.39 -29.08
N ALA A 114 -10.12 -12.62 -29.59
CA ALA A 114 -8.86 -13.39 -29.57
C ALA A 114 -7.69 -12.69 -30.31
N SER A 115 -7.98 -11.78 -31.25
CA SER A 115 -7.02 -10.91 -31.92
C SER A 115 -6.26 -9.97 -30.96
N ASP A 116 -6.79 -9.75 -29.77
CA ASP A 116 -6.18 -8.83 -28.82
C ASP A 116 -5.01 -9.42 -28.04
N PHE A 117 -4.84 -10.74 -28.08
CA PHE A 117 -3.91 -11.48 -27.22
C PHE A 117 -2.69 -11.99 -28.01
N PRO A 118 -1.47 -11.99 -27.44
CA PRO A 118 -0.26 -12.52 -28.11
C PRO A 118 -0.22 -14.05 -28.33
N GLY A 119 -1.30 -14.76 -28.03
CA GLY A 119 -1.37 -16.22 -28.02
C GLY A 119 -2.82 -16.71 -27.90
N PRO A 120 -3.03 -18.03 -28.03
CA PRO A 120 -4.37 -18.62 -28.09
C PRO A 120 -5.10 -18.51 -26.74
N THR A 121 -6.35 -18.08 -26.79
CA THR A 121 -7.24 -17.94 -25.63
C THR A 121 -8.40 -18.94 -25.59
N GLY A 122 -8.63 -19.67 -26.70
CA GLY A 122 -9.88 -20.41 -26.96
C GLY A 122 -10.24 -21.54 -25.99
N ASP A 123 -9.24 -22.18 -25.36
CA ASP A 123 -9.45 -23.32 -24.45
C ASP A 123 -9.65 -22.91 -22.98
N ALA A 124 -9.55 -21.62 -22.66
CA ALA A 124 -9.64 -21.11 -21.30
C ALA A 124 -11.11 -21.08 -20.82
N PRO A 125 -11.46 -21.72 -19.69
CA PRO A 125 -12.83 -21.69 -19.17
C PRO A 125 -13.14 -20.43 -18.35
N HIS A 126 -12.13 -19.66 -17.93
CA HIS A 126 -12.31 -18.43 -17.14
C HIS A 126 -11.59 -17.25 -17.77
N VAL A 127 -12.14 -16.06 -17.56
CA VAL A 127 -11.44 -14.79 -17.77
C VAL A 127 -11.25 -14.13 -16.40
N ALA A 128 -10.01 -13.79 -16.07
CA ALA A 128 -9.66 -12.93 -14.95
C ALA A 128 -9.78 -11.48 -15.40
N ILE A 129 -10.50 -10.67 -14.63
CA ILE A 129 -10.70 -9.25 -14.91
C ILE A 129 -10.33 -8.44 -13.66
N GLY A 130 -9.41 -7.51 -13.83
CA GLY A 130 -8.97 -6.58 -12.79
C GLY A 130 -9.00 -5.15 -13.31
N TRP A 131 -9.20 -4.19 -12.41
CA TRP A 131 -9.12 -2.76 -12.70
C TRP A 131 -8.08 -2.14 -11.77
N GLY A 132 -7.25 -1.22 -12.27
CA GLY A 132 -6.22 -0.58 -11.43
C GLY A 132 -5.45 0.54 -12.12
N ASP A 133 -4.44 1.06 -11.42
CA ASP A 133 -3.56 2.14 -11.86
C ASP A 133 -2.86 1.76 -13.19
N LYS A 134 -3.07 2.59 -14.21
CA LYS A 134 -2.53 2.38 -15.55
C LYS A 134 -1.01 2.48 -15.60
N GLY A 135 -0.41 3.44 -14.88
CA GLY A 135 1.05 3.59 -14.85
C GLY A 135 1.72 2.40 -14.15
N PHE A 136 1.13 1.91 -13.07
CA PHE A 136 1.60 0.74 -12.33
C PHE A 136 1.51 -0.54 -13.17
N TYR A 137 0.36 -0.80 -13.82
CA TYR A 137 0.19 -2.01 -14.63
C TYR A 137 1.12 -2.03 -15.84
N LEU A 138 1.20 -0.92 -16.59
CA LEU A 138 1.95 -0.89 -17.84
C LEU A 138 3.47 -0.73 -17.65
N HIS A 139 3.93 -0.25 -16.48
CA HIS A 139 5.35 0.07 -16.23
C HIS A 139 5.93 -0.54 -14.94
N THR A 140 5.23 -1.47 -14.28
CA THR A 140 5.79 -2.25 -13.16
C THR A 140 5.34 -3.72 -13.27
N PRO A 141 5.71 -4.43 -14.36
CA PRO A 141 5.28 -5.81 -14.60
C PRO A 141 5.92 -6.83 -13.63
N THR A 142 7.04 -6.49 -12.99
CA THR A 142 7.71 -7.40 -12.04
C THR A 142 7.77 -6.84 -10.62
N TRP A 143 7.63 -7.75 -9.65
CA TRP A 143 7.70 -7.47 -8.21
C TRP A 143 9.03 -6.86 -7.75
N ALA A 144 10.11 -7.09 -8.50
CA ALA A 144 11.43 -6.52 -8.22
C ALA A 144 11.54 -5.04 -8.59
N GLU A 145 10.68 -4.56 -9.51
CA GLU A 145 10.64 -3.16 -9.97
C GLU A 145 9.75 -2.26 -9.10
N LEU A 146 9.13 -2.83 -8.06
CA LEU A 146 8.18 -2.17 -7.17
C LEU A 146 8.88 -1.16 -6.23
N LYS A 147 9.33 -0.05 -6.83
CA LYS A 147 9.94 1.07 -6.12
C LYS A 147 8.91 1.67 -5.16
N LEU A 148 9.34 1.93 -3.92
CA LEU A 148 8.51 2.58 -2.90
C LEU A 148 7.93 3.92 -3.41
N SER A 149 8.66 4.65 -4.24
CA SER A 149 8.16 5.87 -4.90
C SER A 149 6.98 5.63 -5.84
N THR A 150 6.96 4.52 -6.59
CA THR A 150 5.86 4.19 -7.51
C THR A 150 4.61 3.81 -6.73
N ALA A 151 4.77 2.98 -5.68
CA ALA A 151 3.68 2.63 -4.78
C ALA A 151 3.11 3.86 -4.05
N LEU A 152 3.96 4.77 -3.56
CA LEU A 152 3.52 6.01 -2.91
C LEU A 152 2.82 6.95 -3.90
N ASN A 153 3.33 7.12 -5.12
CA ASN A 153 2.70 7.97 -6.13
C ASN A 153 1.29 7.45 -6.49
N ALA A 154 1.14 6.15 -6.80
CA ALA A 154 -0.16 5.54 -7.10
C ALA A 154 -1.15 5.63 -5.91
N LEU A 155 -0.67 5.66 -4.66
CA LEU A 155 -1.54 5.81 -3.49
C LEU A 155 -1.96 7.27 -3.22
N PHE A 156 -1.08 8.25 -3.46
CA PHE A 156 -1.27 9.64 -3.04
C PHE A 156 -1.60 10.64 -4.17
N VAL A 157 -1.34 10.30 -5.43
CA VAL A 157 -1.68 11.13 -6.61
C VAL A 157 -2.72 10.38 -7.43
N PRO A 158 -3.93 10.95 -7.65
CA PRO A 158 -4.92 10.35 -8.53
C PRO A 158 -4.37 10.12 -9.95
N SER A 159 -4.55 8.90 -10.46
CA SER A 159 -4.02 8.45 -11.75
C SER A 159 -5.08 7.79 -12.61
N ASP A 160 -4.86 7.79 -13.93
CA ASP A 160 -5.70 7.08 -14.89
C ASP A 160 -5.69 5.57 -14.64
N CYS A 161 -6.77 4.89 -15.05
CA CYS A 161 -6.95 3.47 -14.82
C CYS A 161 -6.99 2.66 -16.12
N CYS A 162 -6.72 1.37 -15.99
CA CYS A 162 -6.95 0.39 -17.05
C CYS A 162 -7.60 -0.88 -16.49
N VAL A 163 -8.27 -1.63 -17.38
CA VAL A 163 -8.75 -2.99 -17.12
C VAL A 163 -7.69 -3.96 -17.66
N HIS A 164 -7.24 -4.87 -16.80
CA HIS A 164 -6.46 -6.05 -17.18
C HIS A 164 -7.42 -7.22 -17.40
N VAL A 165 -7.22 -7.94 -18.50
CA VAL A 165 -8.02 -9.10 -18.88
C VAL A 165 -7.08 -10.25 -19.18
N GLN A 166 -7.28 -11.41 -18.54
CA GLN A 166 -6.51 -12.62 -18.80
C GLN A 166 -7.40 -13.85 -18.96
N PHE A 167 -7.36 -14.50 -20.12
CA PHE A 167 -7.92 -15.82 -20.33
C PHE A 167 -7.07 -16.88 -19.60
N THR A 168 -7.71 -17.67 -18.72
CA THR A 168 -7.00 -18.46 -17.70
C THR A 168 -7.82 -19.65 -17.17
N TYR A 169 -7.20 -20.43 -16.29
CA TYR A 169 -7.85 -21.52 -15.54
C TYR A 169 -7.85 -21.18 -14.05
N ALA A 170 -9.01 -21.31 -13.39
CA ALA A 170 -9.11 -21.13 -11.95
C ALA A 170 -8.13 -22.02 -11.16
N SER A 171 -7.76 -23.20 -11.68
CA SER A 171 -6.76 -24.10 -11.08
C SER A 171 -5.38 -23.46 -10.88
N TYR A 172 -4.98 -22.48 -11.70
CA TYR A 172 -3.69 -21.78 -11.59
C TYR A 172 -3.59 -20.86 -10.37
N TYR A 173 -4.71 -20.58 -9.70
CA TYR A 173 -4.77 -19.72 -8.51
C TYR A 173 -5.10 -20.59 -7.28
N PRO A 174 -4.10 -21.17 -6.58
CA PRO A 174 -4.33 -22.10 -5.48
C PRO A 174 -5.00 -21.43 -4.26
N LYS A 175 -4.77 -20.12 -4.06
CA LYS A 175 -5.36 -19.33 -2.96
C LYS A 175 -6.72 -18.70 -3.30
N ARG A 176 -7.34 -19.06 -4.43
CA ARG A 176 -8.62 -18.47 -4.86
C ARG A 176 -9.76 -18.77 -3.88
N LYS A 177 -10.65 -17.80 -3.74
CA LYS A 177 -11.92 -17.93 -2.99
C LYS A 177 -13.05 -18.11 -3.98
N ALA A 178 -13.84 -19.18 -3.84
CA ALA A 178 -15.00 -19.43 -4.69
C ALA A 178 -16.25 -18.80 -4.09
N VAL A 179 -17.15 -18.29 -4.94
CA VAL A 179 -18.49 -17.87 -4.52
C VAL A 179 -19.51 -18.16 -5.62
N LYS A 180 -20.57 -18.86 -5.25
CA LYS A 180 -21.75 -19.12 -6.07
C LYS A 180 -22.76 -18.01 -5.87
N ILE A 181 -23.09 -17.34 -6.96
CA ILE A 181 -24.03 -16.21 -7.00
C ILE A 181 -25.22 -16.55 -7.89
N SER A 182 -26.36 -15.91 -7.68
CA SER A 182 -27.52 -16.09 -8.58
C SER A 182 -27.25 -15.45 -9.94
N ARG A 183 -28.02 -15.83 -10.96
CA ARG A 183 -27.92 -15.22 -12.30
C ARG A 183 -28.16 -13.71 -12.27
N ASP A 184 -29.05 -13.20 -11.41
CA ASP A 184 -29.26 -11.76 -11.21
C ASP A 184 -28.06 -11.05 -10.56
N GLN A 185 -27.36 -11.72 -9.64
CA GLN A 185 -26.11 -11.19 -9.08
C GLN A 185 -25.00 -11.19 -10.15
N TYR A 186 -24.93 -12.23 -10.99
CA TYR A 186 -23.97 -12.28 -12.09
C TYR A 186 -24.25 -11.20 -13.14
N ARG A 187 -25.51 -10.96 -13.51
CA ARG A 187 -25.91 -9.84 -14.38
C ARG A 187 -25.49 -8.48 -13.83
N GLN A 188 -25.65 -8.25 -12.52
CA GLN A 188 -25.17 -7.04 -11.85
C GLN A 188 -23.63 -6.93 -11.83
N LEU A 189 -22.91 -8.06 -11.72
CA LEU A 189 -21.46 -8.11 -11.80
C LEU A 189 -20.96 -7.76 -13.20
N VAL A 190 -21.59 -8.32 -14.24
CA VAL A 190 -21.33 -7.98 -15.64
C VAL A 190 -21.51 -6.48 -15.85
N GLN A 191 -22.64 -5.90 -15.41
CA GLN A 191 -22.90 -4.46 -15.48
C GLN A 191 -21.84 -3.62 -14.71
N TYR A 192 -21.39 -4.09 -13.56
CA TYR A 192 -20.31 -3.44 -12.79
C TYR A 192 -18.97 -3.40 -13.56
N ILE A 193 -18.60 -4.53 -14.16
CA ILE A 193 -17.35 -4.65 -14.93
C ILE A 193 -17.43 -3.79 -16.20
N LEU A 194 -18.53 -3.88 -16.96
CA LEU A 194 -18.76 -3.05 -18.16
C LEU A 194 -18.74 -1.55 -17.81
N GLY A 195 -19.34 -1.15 -16.69
CA GLY A 195 -19.31 0.23 -16.20
C GLY A 195 -17.91 0.76 -15.86
N SER A 196 -16.90 -0.12 -15.78
CA SER A 196 -15.49 0.25 -15.56
C SER A 196 -14.75 0.56 -16.87
N LEU A 197 -15.27 0.15 -18.03
CA LEU A 197 -14.72 0.44 -19.36
C LEU A 197 -15.17 1.83 -19.86
N THR A 198 -14.47 2.39 -20.85
CA THR A 198 -14.83 3.66 -21.50
C THR A 198 -16.22 3.64 -22.17
N ASP A 199 -16.88 4.79 -22.33
CA ASP A 199 -18.16 4.94 -23.06
C ASP A 199 -18.01 4.83 -24.60
N ARG A 200 -17.28 3.80 -25.06
CA ARG A 200 -17.09 3.48 -26.47
C ARG A 200 -17.87 2.21 -26.80
N ASP A 201 -18.28 2.08 -28.05
CA ASP A 201 -18.99 0.89 -28.53
C ASP A 201 -18.15 -0.39 -28.38
N GLU A 202 -16.82 -0.26 -28.45
CA GLU A 202 -15.84 -1.33 -28.25
C GLU A 202 -14.79 -0.95 -27.17
N PRO A 203 -14.28 -1.91 -26.39
CA PRO A 203 -13.21 -1.66 -25.42
C PRO A 203 -11.92 -1.15 -26.10
N ALA A 204 -11.44 0.01 -25.71
CA ALA A 204 -10.21 0.57 -26.27
C ALA A 204 -8.97 -0.16 -25.73
N LYS A 205 -8.48 -1.16 -26.47
CA LYS A 205 -7.25 -1.89 -26.15
C LYS A 205 -6.02 -0.96 -26.11
N ILE A 206 -5.19 -1.15 -25.08
CA ILE A 206 -3.88 -0.51 -24.94
C ILE A 206 -2.82 -1.41 -25.56
N GLY A 207 -2.36 -1.06 -26.77
CA GLY A 207 -1.37 -1.83 -27.52
C GLY A 207 0.04 -1.78 -26.92
N GLY A 208 0.81 -2.86 -27.12
CA GLY A 208 2.23 -2.94 -26.73
C GLY A 208 2.51 -3.44 -25.31
N TYR A 209 1.47 -3.76 -24.52
CA TYR A 209 1.61 -4.22 -23.13
C TYR A 209 0.83 -5.51 -22.89
N HIS A 210 1.46 -6.44 -22.17
CA HIS A 210 0.92 -7.72 -21.67
C HIS A 210 1.91 -8.29 -20.65
N TYR A 211 1.44 -9.09 -19.69
CA TYR A 211 2.31 -9.81 -18.74
C TYR A 211 2.70 -11.22 -19.24
N GLY A 212 1.86 -11.82 -20.09
CA GLY A 212 2.01 -13.16 -20.61
C GLY A 212 1.53 -13.23 -22.07
N ARG A 213 0.89 -14.34 -22.45
CA ARG A 213 0.42 -14.57 -23.84
C ARG A 213 -1.11 -14.59 -23.98
N THR A 214 -1.83 -14.65 -22.87
CA THR A 214 -3.29 -14.78 -22.84
C THR A 214 -3.96 -13.60 -22.13
N ASP A 215 -3.22 -12.50 -21.97
CA ASP A 215 -3.69 -11.26 -21.36
C ASP A 215 -3.46 -10.01 -22.22
N ALA A 216 -4.26 -8.98 -21.93
CA ALA A 216 -4.24 -7.67 -22.59
C ALA A 216 -4.76 -6.59 -21.62
N PHE A 217 -4.51 -5.33 -21.96
CA PHE A 217 -5.00 -4.16 -21.21
C PHE A 217 -5.94 -3.31 -22.06
N TYR A 218 -6.92 -2.69 -21.41
CA TYR A 218 -7.92 -1.82 -22.02
C TYR A 218 -8.08 -0.53 -21.20
N GLU A 219 -8.41 0.58 -21.86
CA GLU A 219 -8.69 1.86 -21.21
C GLU A 219 -9.89 1.75 -20.26
N ALA A 220 -9.80 2.38 -19.09
CA ALA A 220 -10.84 2.32 -18.06
C ALA A 220 -11.24 3.70 -17.56
N LYS A 221 -12.45 3.77 -17.00
CA LYS A 221 -12.96 4.93 -16.26
C LYS A 221 -12.46 4.94 -14.82
N GLY A 222 -12.56 6.12 -14.21
CA GLY A 222 -12.24 6.36 -12.80
C GLY A 222 -10.79 6.79 -12.59
N ASN A 223 -10.44 7.05 -11.33
CA ASN A 223 -9.11 7.49 -10.93
C ASN A 223 -8.62 6.62 -9.77
N TYR A 224 -7.42 6.07 -9.85
CA TYR A 224 -6.85 5.23 -8.79
C TYR A 224 -6.26 6.10 -7.67
N HIS A 225 -6.44 5.70 -6.41
CA HIS A 225 -5.82 6.33 -5.23
C HIS A 225 -5.96 5.42 -4.00
N ALA A 226 -5.41 5.82 -2.83
CA ALA A 226 -5.39 4.98 -1.62
C ALA A 226 -6.73 4.39 -1.15
N LEU A 227 -7.86 5.06 -1.41
CA LEU A 227 -9.21 4.56 -1.09
C LEU A 227 -9.90 3.90 -2.30
N ASN A 228 -9.37 4.07 -3.50
CA ASN A 228 -9.86 3.51 -4.75
C ASN A 228 -8.77 2.66 -5.43
N THR A 229 -8.39 1.58 -4.77
CA THR A 229 -7.43 0.61 -5.30
C THR A 229 -8.13 -0.50 -6.10
N CYS A 230 -7.35 -1.34 -6.77
CA CYS A 230 -7.83 -2.56 -7.42
C CYS A 230 -8.57 -3.51 -6.46
N ASN A 231 -8.06 -3.63 -5.23
CA ASN A 231 -8.71 -4.39 -4.17
C ASN A 231 -10.06 -3.73 -3.80
N SER A 232 -10.12 -2.40 -3.68
CA SER A 232 -11.39 -1.69 -3.43
C SER A 232 -12.38 -1.83 -4.59
N TRP A 233 -11.91 -1.94 -5.84
CA TRP A 233 -12.76 -2.25 -7.00
C TRP A 233 -13.40 -3.65 -6.87
N VAL A 234 -12.61 -4.68 -6.58
CA VAL A 234 -13.16 -6.03 -6.30
C VAL A 234 -14.16 -6.01 -5.15
N GLY A 235 -13.82 -5.34 -4.05
CA GLY A 235 -14.71 -5.20 -2.89
C GLY A 235 -16.03 -4.49 -3.21
N ARG A 236 -16.00 -3.42 -4.03
CA ARG A 236 -17.22 -2.73 -4.48
C ARG A 236 -18.05 -3.59 -5.42
N GLY A 237 -17.44 -4.35 -6.32
CA GLY A 237 -18.16 -5.29 -7.18
C GLY A 237 -18.93 -6.31 -6.36
N LEU A 238 -18.27 -6.96 -5.40
CA LEU A 238 -18.93 -7.89 -4.47
C LEU A 238 -20.03 -7.23 -3.65
N LYS A 239 -19.78 -6.03 -3.13
CA LYS A 239 -20.74 -5.24 -2.34
C LYS A 239 -21.99 -4.90 -3.15
N GLN A 240 -21.82 -4.48 -4.41
CA GLN A 240 -22.90 -4.11 -5.31
C GLN A 240 -23.82 -5.29 -5.63
N ILE A 241 -23.25 -6.49 -5.81
CA ILE A 241 -24.03 -7.71 -6.10
C ILE A 241 -24.57 -8.41 -4.83
N GLY A 242 -24.49 -7.79 -3.66
CA GLY A 242 -25.00 -8.39 -2.41
C GLY A 242 -24.12 -9.51 -1.83
N VAL A 243 -22.88 -9.68 -2.27
CA VAL A 243 -21.93 -10.65 -1.68
C VAL A 243 -21.27 -10.06 -0.44
N ARG A 244 -21.04 -10.89 0.59
CA ARG A 244 -20.39 -10.49 1.85
C ARG A 244 -18.93 -10.11 1.65
N THR A 245 -18.58 -8.89 2.03
CA THR A 245 -17.26 -8.28 1.81
C THR A 245 -17.06 -7.11 2.80
N PRO A 246 -15.84 -6.62 3.08
CA PRO A 246 -15.64 -5.38 3.84
C PRO A 246 -16.36 -4.17 3.24
N TRP A 247 -16.75 -3.19 4.07
CA TRP A 247 -17.29 -1.91 3.61
C TRP A 247 -16.32 -1.16 2.67
N LEU A 248 -15.01 -1.26 2.95
CA LEU A 248 -13.87 -0.79 2.16
C LEU A 248 -12.72 -1.81 2.25
N ALA A 249 -12.18 -2.22 1.10
CA ALA A 249 -11.20 -3.30 1.00
C ALA A 249 -9.93 -2.88 0.22
N PRO A 250 -9.10 -1.95 0.73
CA PRO A 250 -8.04 -1.34 -0.09
C PRO A 250 -6.79 -2.22 -0.20
N LEU A 251 -6.64 -3.22 0.68
CA LEU A 251 -5.48 -4.10 0.79
C LEU A 251 -5.70 -5.46 0.10
N PRO A 252 -4.63 -6.13 -0.39
CA PRO A 252 -4.73 -7.44 -1.04
C PRO A 252 -5.42 -8.49 -0.18
N GLY A 253 -6.19 -9.38 -0.80
CA GLY A 253 -6.94 -10.44 -0.13
C GLY A 253 -8.14 -9.99 0.74
N THR A 254 -8.19 -8.72 1.19
CA THR A 254 -9.29 -8.22 2.01
C THR A 254 -10.68 -8.29 1.37
N PRO A 255 -10.87 -8.11 0.04
CA PRO A 255 -12.21 -8.21 -0.58
C PRO A 255 -12.89 -9.57 -0.35
N ALA A 256 -12.09 -10.63 -0.26
CA ALA A 256 -12.53 -12.02 -0.12
C ALA A 256 -12.41 -12.56 1.32
N MET A 257 -12.10 -11.70 2.30
CA MET A 257 -11.88 -12.08 3.71
C MET A 257 -13.05 -12.88 4.32
N TYR A 258 -14.28 -12.49 3.99
CA TYR A 258 -15.50 -13.10 4.52
C TYR A 258 -16.07 -14.24 3.66
N LEU A 259 -15.40 -14.59 2.55
CA LEU A 259 -15.79 -15.72 1.73
C LEU A 259 -15.23 -17.03 2.32
N PRO A 260 -15.99 -18.14 2.25
CA PRO A 260 -15.58 -19.42 2.79
C PRO A 260 -14.21 -19.86 2.23
N GLY A 261 -13.43 -20.55 3.07
CA GLY A 261 -12.26 -21.29 2.58
C GLY A 261 -12.68 -22.41 1.64
N LYS A 262 -11.74 -22.85 0.80
CA LYS A 262 -11.72 -24.23 0.33
C LYS A 262 -11.15 -25.11 1.43
#